data_AF-A0A928V9E7-F1
#
_entry.id   AF-A0A928V9E7-F1
#
_cell.length_a   1.000
_cell.length_b   1.000
_cell.length_c   1.000
_cell.angle_alpha   90.00
_cell.angle_beta   90.00
_cell.angle_gamma   90.00
#
_symmetry.space_group_name_H-M   'P 1'
#
loop_
_entity.id
_entity.type
_entity.pdbx_description
1 polymer ?
#
loop_
_entity_poly.entity_id
_entity_poly.type
_entity_poly.pdbx_seq_one_letter_code
_entity_poly.pdbx_strand_id
1 'polypeptide(L)' 'MVLRLLFAPVTGLGWIAEQIQERVDTELDQTENLSKRLLALQLAFDMGEISEEDFEVQEEELLFAIQALEDQEE' A
#
# COMPACT_ATOMS: atom_id res chain seq x y z
N MET A 1 10.84 15.24 -28.22
CA MET A 1 11.90 14.90 -27.25
C MET A 1 11.22 14.25 -26.05
N VAL A 2 11.13 12.93 -26.01
CA VAL A 2 12.02 12.03 -25.21
C VAL A 2 11.96 12.33 -23.70
N LEU A 3 10.79 12.22 -23.07
CA LEU A 3 10.66 11.95 -21.62
C LEU A 3 9.57 10.90 -21.35
N ARG A 4 9.34 10.00 -22.32
CA ARG A 4 8.50 8.80 -22.16
C ARG A 4 9.33 7.57 -21.72
N LEU A 5 10.52 7.80 -21.17
CA LEU A 5 11.48 6.76 -20.80
C LEU A 5 11.92 6.95 -19.34
N LEU A 6 10.97 7.13 -18.44
CA LEU A 6 11.15 6.80 -17.03
C LEU A 6 10.12 5.76 -16.60
N PHE A 7 9.78 4.85 -17.52
CA PHE A 7 9.36 3.50 -17.17
C PHE A 7 10.57 2.77 -16.56
N ALA A 8 10.98 3.16 -15.36
CA ALA A 8 11.73 2.25 -14.50
C ALA A 8 10.77 1.11 -14.14
N PRO A 9 11.23 -0.15 -14.10
CA PRO A 9 10.32 -1.28 -13.93
C PRO A 9 9.53 -1.11 -12.64
N VAL A 10 8.23 -1.37 -12.74
CA VAL A 10 7.21 -1.42 -11.69
C VAL A 10 7.61 -2.45 -10.63
N THR A 11 8.66 -2.13 -9.87
CA THR A 11 9.31 -3.00 -8.88
C THR A 11 9.35 -2.33 -7.49
N GLY A 12 8.50 -1.34 -7.26
CA GLY A 12 8.34 -0.71 -5.94
C GLY A 12 7.59 -1.59 -4.92
N LEU A 13 6.83 -2.59 -5.37
CA LEU A 13 5.96 -3.39 -4.49
C LEU A 13 6.67 -4.55 -3.78
N GLY A 14 7.87 -4.93 -4.22
CA GLY A 14 8.59 -6.09 -3.66
C GLY A 14 9.16 -5.86 -2.27
N TRP A 15 9.47 -4.61 -1.90
CA TRP A 15 10.12 -4.30 -0.62
C TRP A 15 9.13 -4.26 0.56
N ILE A 16 7.88 -3.84 0.35
CA ILE A 16 6.89 -3.69 1.44
C ILE A 16 6.24 -5.03 1.82
N ALA A 17 6.32 -6.05 0.95
CA ALA A 17 5.71 -7.35 1.20
C ALA A 17 6.41 -8.17 2.32
N GLU A 18 7.72 -7.98 2.53
CA GLU A 18 8.49 -8.81 3.47
C GLU A 18 8.31 -8.43 4.96
N GLN A 19 7.86 -7.21 5.27
CA GLN A 19 7.79 -6.75 6.67
C GLN A 19 6.50 -7.14 7.42
N ILE A 20 5.61 -7.89 6.77
CA ILE A 20 4.23 -8.11 7.23
C ILE A 20 4.01 -9.58 7.61
N GLN A 21 5.09 -10.33 7.85
CA GLN A 21 5.01 -11.76 8.11
C GLN A 21 4.87 -12.15 9.58
N GLU A 22 4.78 -11.21 10.52
CA GLU A 22 4.96 -11.58 11.93
C GLU A 22 3.99 -10.90 12.91
N ARG A 23 2.74 -11.39 12.95
CA ARG A 23 2.04 -11.89 14.17
C ARG A 23 0.56 -12.14 13.90
N VAL A 24 0.06 -13.20 14.54
CA VAL A 24 -1.30 -13.71 14.42
C VAL A 24 -2.02 -13.40 15.74
N ASP A 25 -2.60 -12.20 15.82
CA ASP A 25 -3.84 -11.91 16.55
C ASP A 25 -4.83 -11.34 15.51
N THR A 26 -5.77 -12.18 15.10
CA THR A 26 -6.08 -12.36 13.66
C THR A 26 -6.85 -11.23 12.96
N GLU A 27 -7.53 -10.31 13.63
CA GLU A 27 -8.40 -9.30 12.96
C GLU A 27 -7.95 -7.86 13.25
N LEU A 28 -7.82 -7.47 14.51
CA LEU A 28 -7.33 -6.14 14.88
C LEU A 28 -5.92 -5.87 14.35
N ASP A 29 -5.02 -6.87 14.37
CA ASP A 29 -3.68 -6.72 13.80
C ASP A 29 -3.76 -6.53 12.28
N GLN A 30 -4.75 -7.13 11.59
CA GLN A 30 -4.88 -7.01 10.13
C GLN A 30 -5.31 -5.60 9.73
N THR A 31 -6.33 -5.04 10.37
CA THR A 31 -6.80 -3.67 10.12
C THR A 31 -5.73 -2.64 10.50
N GLU A 32 -5.03 -2.82 11.63
CA GLU A 32 -3.92 -1.95 12.03
C GLU A 32 -2.74 -2.06 11.04
N ASN A 33 -2.48 -3.25 10.50
CA ASN A 33 -1.44 -3.46 9.50
C ASN A 33 -1.75 -2.75 8.18
N LEU A 34 -2.99 -2.83 7.69
CA LEU A 34 -3.43 -2.12 6.49
C LEU A 34 -3.35 -0.60 6.68
N SER A 35 -3.77 -0.09 7.83
CA SER A 35 -3.66 1.33 8.17
C SER A 35 -2.20 1.82 8.17
N LYS A 36 -1.26 1.02 8.69
CA LYS A 36 0.18 1.31 8.65
C LYS A 36 0.73 1.32 7.23
N ARG A 37 0.27 0.39 6.37
CA ARG A 37 0.66 0.34 4.96
C ARG A 37 0.17 1.57 4.21
N LEU A 38 -1.06 2.03 4.47
CA LEU A 38 -1.61 3.24 3.86
C LEU A 38 -0.78 4.48 4.23
N LEU A 39 -0.42 4.63 5.52
CA LEU A 39 0.47 5.71 5.97
C LEU A 39 1.85 5.66 5.29
N ALA A 40 2.44 4.47 5.17
CA ALA A 40 3.72 4.28 4.49
C ALA A 40 3.63 4.65 2.99
N LEU A 41 2.54 4.27 2.33
CA LEU A 41 2.26 4.61 0.94
C LEU A 41 2.18 6.13 0.75
N GLN A 42 1.47 6.82 1.64
CA GLN A 42 1.35 8.28 1.61
C GLN A 42 2.68 9.00 1.84
N LEU A 43 3.51 8.51 2.78
CA LEU A 43 4.86 9.03 2.97
C LEU A 43 5.75 8.83 1.73
N ALA A 44 5.65 7.67 1.07
CA ALA A 44 6.39 7.41 -0.16
C ALA A 44 5.96 8.36 -1.30
N PHE A 45 4.66 8.66 -1.40
CA PHE A 45 4.15 9.66 -2.35
C PHE A 45 4.64 11.07 -2.01
N ASP A 46 4.54 11.49 -0.74
CA ASP A 46 5.00 12.80 -0.28
C ASP A 46 6.51 13.01 -0.51
N MET A 47 7.30 11.94 -0.45
CA MET A 47 8.74 11.95 -0.75
C MET A 47 9.05 11.89 -2.26
N GLY A 48 8.04 11.69 -3.12
CA GLY A 48 8.18 11.54 -4.56
C GLY A 48 8.83 10.22 -4.99
N GLU A 49 8.76 9.19 -4.14
CA GLU A 49 9.29 7.85 -4.43
C GLU A 49 8.37 7.04 -5.36
N ILE A 50 7.08 7.37 -5.37
CA ILE A 50 6.06 6.77 -6.24
C ILE A 50 5.31 7.85 -7.03
N SER A 51 4.72 7.45 -8.16
CA SER A 51 3.89 8.35 -8.96
C SER A 51 2.48 8.50 -8.36
N GLU A 52 1.76 9.55 -8.75
CA GLU A 52 0.36 9.76 -8.36
C GLU A 52 -0.54 8.61 -8.85
N GLU A 53 -0.33 8.12 -10.08
CA GLU A 53 -1.07 6.98 -10.63
C GLU A 53 -0.80 5.69 -9.83
N ASP A 54 0.45 5.43 -9.45
CA ASP A 54 0.80 4.26 -8.63
C ASP A 54 0.27 4.38 -7.20
N PHE A 55 0.22 5.61 -6.66
CA PHE A 55 -0.35 5.91 -5.35
C PHE A 55 -1.86 5.65 -5.34
N GLU A 56 -2.60 6.20 -6.30
CA GLU A 56 -4.06 6.07 -6.39
C GLU A 56 -4.50 4.60 -6.49
N VAL A 57 -3.84 3.79 -7.33
CA VAL A 57 -4.17 2.36 -7.49
C VAL A 57 -3.95 1.60 -6.18
N GLN A 58 -2.83 1.83 -5.49
CA GLN A 58 -2.50 1.13 -4.25
C GLN A 58 -3.34 1.61 -3.07
N GLU A 59 -3.67 2.91 -3.02
CA GLU A 59 -4.55 3.49 -2.02
C GLU A 59 -5.95 2.87 -2.14
N GLU A 60 -6.49 2.78 -3.34
CA GLU A 60 -7.80 2.18 -3.60
C GLU A 60 -7.83 0.70 -3.15
N GLU A 61 -6.80 -0.10 -3.48
CA GLU A 61 -6.69 -1.50 -3.04
C GLU A 61 -6.65 -1.64 -1.52
N LEU A 62 -5.89 -0.78 -0.83
CA LEU A 62 -5.77 -0.79 0.63
C LEU A 62 -7.08 -0.39 1.30
N LEU A 63 -7.76 0.65 0.79
CA LEU A 63 -9.04 1.10 1.32
C LEU A 63 -10.13 0.03 1.14
N PHE A 64 -10.15 -0.66 -0.01
CA PHE A 64 -11.06 -1.80 -0.20
C PHE A 64 -10.78 -2.94 0.76
N ALA A 65 -9.51 -3.25 1.04
CA ALA A 65 -9.15 -4.29 1.99
C ALA A 65 -9.57 -3.93 3.43
N ILE A 66 -9.43 -2.66 3.82
CA ILE A 66 -9.87 -2.16 5.14
C ILE A 66 -11.39 -2.30 5.25
N GLN A 67 -12.14 -1.81 4.26
CA GLN A 67 -13.60 -1.92 4.25
C GLN A 67 -14.06 -3.38 4.34
N ALA A 68 -13.42 -4.29 3.61
CA ALA A 68 -13.76 -5.70 3.65
C ALA A 68 -13.50 -6.35 5.02
N LEU A 69 -12.53 -5.86 5.79
CA LEU A 69 -12.32 -6.30 7.18
C LEU A 69 -13.37 -5.71 8.12
N GLU A 70 -13.65 -4.41 8.01
CA GLU A 70 -14.68 -3.74 8.81
C GLU A 70 -16.06 -4.37 8.60
N ASP A 71 -16.42 -4.71 7.35
CA ASP A 71 -17.68 -5.38 7.00
C ASP A 71 -17.76 -6.82 7.55
N GLN A 72 -16.63 -7.46 7.88
CA GLN A 72 -16.60 -8.79 8.50
C GLN A 72 -16.74 -8.72 10.03
N GLU A 73 -16.46 -7.57 10.64
CA GLU A 73 -16.62 -7.35 12.09
C GLU A 73 -18.08 -7.03 12.50
N GLU A 74 -18.96 -6.70 11.55
CA GLU A 74 -20.42 -6.51 11.74
C GLU A 74 -21.25 -7.81 11.75
#